data_AF-A0A2S9A4A2-F1
#
_entry.id   AF-A0A2S9A4A2-F1
#
_cell.length_a   1.000
_cell.length_b   1.000
_cell.length_c   1.000
_cell.angle_alpha   90.00
_cell.angle_beta   90.00
_cell.angle_gamma   90.00
#
_symmetry.space_group_name_H-M   'P 1'
#
loop_
_entity.id
_entity.type
_entity.pdbx_description
1 polymer ?
#
loop_
_entity_poly.entity_id
_entity_poly.type
_entity_poly.pdbx_seq_one_letter_code
_entity_poly.pdbx_strand_id
1 'polypeptide(L)'
;MTTAIRTTARAERRALRRSTKAQHLIVADERSLAELEAELSTLPLCATGRVFIEVPDAESISAVTVPPRMTVTWLPRASRSGAPGTARRCAQGTAAARAAIAWADEMLCDGAEEHTTVTLLGSFLGTADIAEHLTERLGMDPARITAPERFRLL
;
A
#
# COMPACT_ATOMS: atom_id res chain seq x y z
N MET A 1 -38.98 4.30 4.23
CA MET A 1 -38.83 3.78 2.85
C MET A 1 -37.38 3.36 2.69
N THR A 2 -37.09 2.06 2.81
CA THR A 2 -35.72 1.51 2.76
C THR A 2 -35.47 1.00 1.35
N THR A 3 -34.67 1.73 0.58
CA THR A 3 -34.29 1.34 -0.78
C THR A 3 -33.23 0.24 -0.68
N ALA A 4 -33.63 -1.02 -0.84
CA ALA A 4 -32.68 -2.13 -0.98
C ALA A 4 -32.03 -2.08 -2.36
N ILE A 5 -30.76 -1.68 -2.40
CA ILE A 5 -29.93 -1.74 -3.61
C ILE A 5 -29.68 -3.22 -3.92
N ARG A 6 -30.38 -3.76 -4.93
CA ARG A 6 -30.06 -5.10 -5.46
C ARG A 6 -28.71 -5.01 -6.16
N THR A 7 -27.65 -5.45 -5.50
CA THR A 7 -26.39 -5.74 -6.17
C THR A 7 -26.66 -6.76 -7.27
N THR A 8 -26.40 -6.38 -8.52
CA THR A 8 -26.53 -7.31 -9.63
C THR A 8 -25.48 -8.41 -9.47
N ALA A 9 -25.80 -9.67 -9.76
CA ALA A 9 -24.88 -10.81 -9.67
C ALA A 9 -23.54 -10.63 -10.43
N ARG A 10 -23.42 -9.60 -11.28
CA ARG A 10 -22.18 -9.19 -11.95
C ARG A 10 -21.24 -8.41 -11.02
N ALA A 11 -21.78 -7.53 -10.17
CA ALA A 11 -21.00 -6.76 -9.19
C ALA A 11 -20.37 -7.69 -8.15
N GLU A 12 -21.16 -8.62 -7.62
CA GLU A 12 -20.70 -9.65 -6.66
C GLU A 12 -19.61 -10.54 -7.27
N ARG A 13 -19.83 -11.05 -8.51
CA ARG A 13 -18.79 -11.81 -9.22
C ARG A 13 -17.51 -11.02 -9.47
N ARG A 14 -17.59 -9.70 -9.61
CA ARG A 14 -16.41 -8.84 -9.78
C ARG A 14 -15.70 -8.57 -8.45
N ALA A 15 -16.44 -8.40 -7.37
CA ALA A 15 -15.88 -8.29 -6.02
C ALA A 15 -15.13 -9.58 -5.65
N LEU A 16 -15.79 -10.74 -5.79
CA LEU A 16 -15.18 -12.04 -5.53
C LEU A 16 -13.93 -12.30 -6.37
N ARG A 17 -13.97 -12.01 -7.68
CA ARG A 17 -12.78 -12.16 -8.56
C ARG A 17 -11.62 -11.22 -8.19
N ARG A 18 -11.87 -10.12 -7.47
CA ARG A 18 -10.82 -9.23 -6.98
C ARG A 18 -10.26 -9.74 -5.66
N SER A 19 -11.10 -10.23 -4.76
CA SER A 19 -10.67 -10.76 -3.47
C SER A 19 -9.87 -12.06 -3.62
N THR A 20 -10.20 -12.93 -4.58
CA THR A 20 -9.48 -14.20 -4.77
C THR A 20 -8.18 -14.11 -5.58
N LYS A 21 -7.72 -12.92 -5.95
CA LYS A 21 -6.49 -12.75 -6.75
C LYS A 21 -5.31 -12.39 -5.86
N ALA A 22 -4.17 -13.02 -6.10
CA ALA A 22 -2.92 -12.62 -5.50
C ALA A 22 -2.62 -11.14 -5.82
N GLN A 23 -2.45 -10.31 -4.80
CA GLN A 23 -2.12 -8.89 -4.91
C GLN A 23 -0.87 -8.55 -4.09
N HIS A 24 -0.11 -7.58 -4.58
CA HIS A 24 1.05 -7.03 -3.88
C HIS A 24 0.81 -5.56 -3.54
N LEU A 25 1.00 -5.19 -2.28
CA LEU A 25 1.12 -3.80 -1.85
C LEU A 25 2.56 -3.55 -1.42
N ILE A 26 3.27 -2.68 -2.12
CA ILE A 26 4.67 -2.34 -1.78
C ILE A 26 4.75 -0.87 -1.42
N VAL A 27 5.38 -0.56 -0.30
CA VAL A 27 5.56 0.81 0.19
C VAL A 27 7.05 1.08 0.36
N ALA A 28 7.54 2.16 -0.23
CA ALA A 28 8.94 2.54 -0.20
C ALA A 28 9.10 4.06 0.00
N ASP A 29 10.34 4.50 0.21
CA ASP A 29 10.70 5.91 0.27
C ASP A 29 11.97 6.21 -0.53
N GLU A 30 12.44 7.46 -0.50
CA GLU A 30 13.61 7.90 -1.26
C GLU A 30 14.92 7.14 -0.90
N ARG A 31 14.96 6.44 0.23
CA ARG A 31 16.16 5.72 0.71
C ARG A 31 16.10 4.23 0.38
N SER A 32 14.93 3.69 0.09
CA SER A 32 14.73 2.26 -0.20
C SER A 32 14.50 1.95 -1.68
N LEU A 33 14.82 2.88 -2.59
CA LEU A 33 14.62 2.68 -4.03
C LEU A 33 15.37 1.46 -4.59
N ALA A 34 16.61 1.23 -4.16
CA ALA A 34 17.39 0.06 -4.59
C ALA A 34 16.80 -1.27 -4.08
N GLU A 35 16.30 -1.28 -2.83
CA GLU A 35 15.62 -2.43 -2.24
C GLU A 35 14.29 -2.70 -2.95
N LEU A 36 13.56 -1.63 -3.30
CA LEU A 36 12.34 -1.71 -4.09
C LEU A 36 12.58 -2.30 -5.48
N GLU A 37 13.61 -1.87 -6.20
CA GLU A 37 13.94 -2.42 -7.52
C GLU A 37 14.32 -3.90 -7.44
N ALA A 38 15.09 -4.28 -6.41
CA ALA A 38 15.41 -5.67 -6.15
C ALA A 38 14.14 -6.51 -5.91
N GLU A 39 13.25 -6.06 -5.03
CA GLU A 39 11.97 -6.74 -4.75
C GLU A 39 11.14 -6.89 -6.04
N LEU A 40 10.91 -5.81 -6.78
CA LEU A 40 10.12 -5.80 -8.01
C LEU A 40 10.68 -6.74 -9.09
N SER A 41 12.00 -6.92 -9.14
CA SER A 41 12.67 -7.80 -10.10
C SER A 41 12.40 -9.28 -9.84
N THR A 42 12.03 -9.65 -8.62
CA THR A 42 11.71 -11.03 -8.24
C THR A 42 10.25 -11.40 -8.51
N LEU A 43 9.38 -10.40 -8.73
CA LEU A 43 7.97 -10.64 -8.92
C LEU A 43 7.65 -11.26 -10.29
N PRO A 44 6.68 -12.19 -10.36
CA PRO A 44 6.26 -12.75 -11.64
C PRO A 44 5.60 -11.70 -12.53
N LEU A 45 5.66 -11.89 -13.86
CA LEU A 45 5.06 -10.96 -14.84
C LEU A 45 3.54 -10.78 -14.70
N CYS A 46 2.86 -11.73 -14.06
CA CYS A 46 1.43 -11.66 -13.78
C CYS A 46 1.09 -10.98 -12.44
N ALA A 47 2.11 -10.59 -11.65
CA ALA A 47 1.93 -9.87 -10.40
C ALA A 47 1.08 -8.62 -10.62
N THR A 48 0.06 -8.47 -9.77
CA THR A 48 -0.87 -7.35 -9.79
C THR A 48 -0.75 -6.64 -8.46
N GLY A 49 -0.83 -5.31 -8.44
CA GLY A 49 -0.61 -4.61 -7.19
C GLY A 49 -0.41 -3.11 -7.29
N ARG A 50 -0.09 -2.51 -6.15
CA ARG A 50 0.23 -1.09 -6.01
C ARG A 50 1.62 -0.91 -5.40
N VAL A 51 2.31 0.10 -5.88
CA VAL A 51 3.57 0.58 -5.29
C VAL A 51 3.38 2.04 -4.91
N PHE A 52 3.58 2.37 -3.64
CA PHE A 52 3.59 3.75 -3.15
C PHE A 52 5.02 4.13 -2.80
N ILE A 53 5.52 5.21 -3.38
CA ILE A 53 6.89 5.69 -3.15
C ILE A 53 6.81 7.13 -2.66
N GLU A 54 7.16 7.35 -1.40
CA GLU A 54 7.26 8.69 -0.83
C GLU A 54 8.63 9.31 -1.13
N VAL A 55 8.61 10.59 -1.50
CA VAL A 55 9.83 11.33 -1.83
C VAL A 55 9.74 12.76 -1.28
N PRO A 56 10.88 13.45 -1.05
CA PRO A 56 10.87 14.82 -0.56
C PRO A 56 10.05 15.78 -1.44
N ASP A 57 10.22 15.71 -2.75
CA ASP A 57 9.63 16.61 -3.74
C ASP A 57 9.47 15.91 -5.11
N ALA A 58 8.98 16.64 -6.10
CA ALA A 58 8.75 16.10 -7.45
C ALA A 58 10.04 15.91 -8.26
N GLU A 59 11.13 16.59 -7.90
CA GLU A 59 12.43 16.45 -8.58
C GLU A 59 13.09 15.11 -8.23
N SER A 60 12.71 14.54 -7.08
CA SER A 60 13.15 13.24 -6.61
C SER A 60 12.47 12.05 -7.31
N ILE A 61 11.57 12.29 -8.27
CA ILE A 61 10.87 11.23 -9.02
C ILE A 61 11.81 10.64 -10.07
N SER A 62 11.89 9.32 -10.14
CA SER A 62 12.69 8.58 -11.12
C SER A 62 11.86 7.53 -11.86
N ALA A 63 12.45 6.92 -12.89
CA ALA A 63 11.84 5.77 -13.54
C ALA A 63 11.98 4.52 -12.66
N VAL A 64 10.90 3.76 -12.51
CA VAL A 64 10.88 2.47 -11.82
C VAL A 64 10.20 1.45 -12.73
N THR A 65 10.88 0.32 -12.95
CA THR A 65 10.33 -0.78 -13.74
C THR A 65 9.46 -1.66 -12.85
N VAL A 66 8.22 -1.89 -13.25
CA VAL A 66 7.29 -2.77 -12.52
C VAL A 66 6.67 -3.81 -13.46
N PRO A 67 6.21 -4.96 -12.93
CA PRO A 67 5.39 -5.89 -13.69
C PRO A 67 4.19 -5.20 -14.37
N PRO A 68 3.74 -5.63 -15.56
CA PRO A 68 2.77 -4.91 -16.38
C PRO A 68 1.40 -4.62 -15.75
N ARG A 69 1.04 -5.32 -14.67
CA ARG A 69 -0.25 -5.17 -13.97
C ARG A 69 -0.12 -4.47 -12.62
N MET A 70 1.04 -3.89 -12.34
CA MET A 70 1.27 -3.08 -11.15
C MET A 70 1.18 -1.59 -11.49
N THR A 71 0.85 -0.78 -10.50
CA THR A 71 0.77 0.68 -10.65
C THR A 71 1.63 1.36 -9.59
N VAL A 72 2.56 2.19 -10.05
CA VAL A 72 3.38 3.05 -9.17
C VAL A 72 2.67 4.37 -8.92
N THR A 73 2.71 4.85 -7.69
CA THR A 73 2.23 6.18 -7.32
C THR A 73 3.29 6.88 -6.48
N TRP A 74 3.81 7.98 -7.02
CA TRP A 74 4.81 8.82 -6.35
C TRP A 74 4.12 9.84 -5.44
N LEU A 75 4.69 10.02 -4.24
CA LEU A 75 4.13 10.84 -3.19
C LEU A 75 5.12 11.95 -2.74
N PRO A 76 5.30 13.04 -3.53
CA PRO A 76 6.06 14.22 -3.12
C PRO A 76 5.55 14.91 -1.83
N ARG A 77 6.30 14.84 -0.74
CA ARG A 77 5.92 15.44 0.56
C ARG A 77 5.80 16.95 0.51
N ALA A 78 6.68 17.64 -0.23
CA ALA A 78 6.73 19.11 -0.29
C ALA A 78 5.41 19.77 -0.75
N SER A 79 4.62 19.04 -1.54
CA SER A 79 3.32 19.49 -2.07
C SER A 79 2.11 19.12 -1.20
N ARG A 80 2.34 18.44 -0.05
CA ARG A 80 1.27 17.84 0.77
C ARG A 80 1.20 18.46 2.16
N SER A 81 0.00 18.51 2.72
CA SER A 81 -0.24 18.88 4.11
C SER A 81 -0.10 17.68 5.06
N GLY A 82 0.29 17.96 6.30
CA GLY A 82 0.34 17.02 7.41
C GLY A 82 -1.06 16.62 7.90
N ALA A 83 -1.20 16.33 9.20
CA ALA A 83 -2.49 15.95 9.79
C ALA A 83 -3.56 17.04 9.57
N PRO A 84 -4.78 16.68 9.12
CA PRO A 84 -5.89 17.62 9.00
C PRO A 84 -6.07 18.43 10.29
N GLY A 85 -6.30 19.73 10.16
CA GLY A 85 -6.47 20.63 11.32
C GLY A 85 -5.19 21.06 12.03
N THR A 86 -4.00 20.56 11.64
CA THR A 86 -2.74 20.93 12.33
C THR A 86 -1.95 22.05 11.65
N ALA A 87 -2.30 22.44 10.43
CA ALA A 87 -1.53 23.36 9.57
C ALA A 87 -0.04 22.98 9.36
N ARG A 88 0.37 21.76 9.75
CA ARG A 88 1.73 21.25 9.57
C ARG A 88 1.96 20.80 8.13
N ARG A 89 3.21 20.83 7.69
CA ARG A 89 3.63 20.16 6.44
C ARG A 89 3.59 18.64 6.61
N CYS A 90 3.54 17.93 5.49
CA CYS A 90 3.61 16.47 5.47
C CYS A 90 4.99 16.01 5.99
N ALA A 91 5.00 15.26 7.09
CA ALA A 91 6.21 14.66 7.62
C ALA A 91 6.58 13.38 6.85
N GLN A 92 7.83 12.94 6.98
CA GLN A 92 8.27 11.66 6.44
C GLN A 92 7.42 10.50 6.96
N GLY A 93 7.12 9.54 6.10
CA GLY A 93 6.24 8.40 6.33
C GLY A 93 4.75 8.71 6.22
N THR A 94 4.34 9.98 6.37
CA THR A 94 2.92 10.33 6.47
C THR A 94 2.15 10.16 5.16
N ALA A 95 2.73 10.53 4.02
CA ALA A 95 2.03 10.39 2.74
C ALA A 95 1.93 8.92 2.33
N ALA A 96 3.03 8.17 2.52
CA ALA A 96 3.08 6.73 2.27
C ALA A 96 2.03 5.99 3.11
N ALA A 97 2.03 6.22 4.43
CA ALA A 97 1.11 5.57 5.36
C ALA A 97 -0.34 5.83 4.99
N ARG A 98 -0.72 7.10 4.74
CA ARG A 98 -2.09 7.44 4.33
C ARG A 98 -2.51 6.77 3.04
N ALA A 99 -1.64 6.75 2.03
CA ALA A 99 -1.97 6.16 0.74
C ALA A 99 -2.15 4.63 0.85
N ALA A 100 -1.26 3.96 1.58
CA ALA A 100 -1.34 2.53 1.82
C ALA A 100 -2.57 2.14 2.66
N ILE A 101 -2.83 2.89 3.74
CA ILE A 101 -4.01 2.73 4.61
C ILE A 101 -5.30 2.92 3.83
N ALA A 102 -5.43 4.01 3.06
CA ALA A 102 -6.62 4.27 2.26
C ALA A 102 -6.84 3.18 1.20
N TRP A 103 -5.77 2.74 0.55
CA TRP A 103 -5.85 1.63 -0.40
C TRP A 103 -6.30 0.33 0.30
N ALA A 104 -5.74 0.02 1.46
CA ALA A 104 -6.06 -1.18 2.22
C ALA A 104 -7.53 -1.17 2.66
N ASP A 105 -8.02 -0.04 3.16
CA ASP A 105 -9.42 0.13 3.57
C ASP A 105 -10.42 -0.08 2.45
N GLU A 106 -10.05 0.27 1.21
CA GLU A 106 -10.92 0.07 0.06
C GLU A 106 -10.78 -1.31 -0.58
N MET A 107 -9.58 -1.91 -0.57
CA MET A 107 -9.29 -3.11 -1.35
C MET A 107 -9.28 -4.40 -0.54
N LEU A 108 -8.95 -4.34 0.76
CA LEU A 108 -8.93 -5.50 1.66
C LEU A 108 -10.33 -5.74 2.24
N CYS A 109 -11.27 -6.03 1.35
CA CYS A 109 -12.63 -6.42 1.69
C CYS A 109 -12.90 -7.85 1.22
N ASP A 110 -13.88 -8.51 1.83
CA ASP A 110 -14.39 -9.83 1.43
C ASP A 110 -13.28 -10.91 1.30
N GLY A 111 -12.34 -10.96 2.26
CA GLY A 111 -11.28 -11.97 2.34
C GLY A 111 -10.06 -11.70 1.45
N ALA A 112 -9.98 -10.52 0.82
CA ALA A 112 -8.85 -10.15 -0.05
C ALA A 112 -7.50 -10.08 0.69
N GLU A 113 -7.52 -9.90 2.01
CA GLU A 113 -6.35 -9.97 2.89
C GLU A 113 -5.65 -11.34 2.83
N GLU A 114 -6.39 -12.44 2.63
CA GLU A 114 -5.84 -13.79 2.50
C GLU A 114 -5.08 -14.01 1.18
N HIS A 115 -5.19 -13.06 0.25
CA HIS A 115 -4.53 -13.12 -1.05
C HIS A 115 -3.62 -11.92 -1.29
N THR A 116 -3.44 -11.06 -0.30
CA THR A 116 -2.56 -9.89 -0.42
C THR A 116 -1.26 -10.12 0.34
N THR A 117 -0.14 -9.82 -0.30
CA THR A 117 1.18 -9.72 0.34
C THR A 117 1.58 -8.25 0.41
N VAL A 118 2.10 -7.83 1.56
CA VAL A 118 2.50 -6.45 1.82
C VAL A 118 4.00 -6.39 2.08
N THR A 119 4.73 -5.52 1.37
CA THR A 119 6.17 -5.29 1.57
C THR A 119 6.40 -3.83 1.95
N LEU A 120 6.91 -3.57 3.15
CA LEU A 120 7.09 -2.25 3.75
C LEU A 120 8.58 -1.90 3.87
N LEU A 121 9.11 -1.21 2.87
CA LEU A 121 10.52 -0.81 2.76
C LEU A 121 10.79 0.63 3.23
N GLY A 122 9.75 1.37 3.59
CA GLY A 122 9.84 2.78 3.97
C GLY A 122 10.39 3.03 5.39
N SER A 123 10.46 4.30 5.76
CA SER A 123 10.85 4.76 7.10
C SER A 123 10.08 4.09 8.24
N PHE A 124 10.70 3.98 9.42
CA PHE A 124 10.12 3.30 10.59
C PHE A 124 8.70 3.79 10.94
N LEU A 125 8.50 5.11 11.11
CA LEU A 125 7.21 5.65 11.55
C LEU A 125 6.08 5.33 10.56
N GLY A 126 6.31 5.54 9.26
CA GLY A 126 5.31 5.19 8.26
C GLY A 126 5.04 3.70 8.19
N THR A 127 6.08 2.88 8.27
CA THR A 127 5.97 1.41 8.26
C THR A 127 5.25 0.87 9.48
N ALA A 128 5.50 1.43 10.67
CA ALA A 128 4.81 1.06 11.91
C ALA A 128 3.32 1.40 11.84
N ASP A 129 2.96 2.63 11.43
CA ASP A 129 1.57 3.06 11.28
C ASP A 129 0.79 2.15 10.31
N ILE A 130 1.42 1.75 9.19
CA ILE A 130 0.81 0.83 8.23
C ILE A 130 0.66 -0.56 8.83
N ALA A 131 1.71 -1.11 9.44
CA ALA A 131 1.68 -2.46 10.02
C ALA A 131 0.61 -2.58 11.10
N GLU A 132 0.57 -1.65 12.05
CA GLU A 132 -0.45 -1.57 13.11
C GLU A 132 -1.87 -1.53 12.52
N HIS A 133 -2.10 -0.68 11.52
CA HIS A 133 -3.42 -0.56 10.89
C HIS A 133 -3.84 -1.81 10.13
N LEU A 134 -2.91 -2.53 9.50
CA LEU A 134 -3.18 -3.77 8.79
C LEU A 134 -3.50 -4.91 9.77
N THR A 135 -2.72 -5.05 10.84
CA THR A 135 -2.87 -6.16 11.80
C THR A 135 -4.00 -5.91 12.78
N GLU A 136 -4.04 -4.74 13.42
CA GLU A 136 -4.98 -4.48 14.53
C GLU A 136 -6.38 -4.13 14.04
N ARG A 137 -6.49 -3.42 12.90
CA ARG A 137 -7.79 -2.95 12.40
C ARG A 137 -8.35 -3.79 11.26
N LEU A 138 -7.51 -4.32 10.36
CA LEU A 138 -7.99 -5.22 9.29
C LEU A 138 -7.83 -6.70 9.63
N GLY A 139 -7.14 -7.04 10.72
CA GLY A 139 -6.93 -8.45 11.08
C GLY A 139 -6.05 -9.21 10.09
N MET A 140 -5.22 -8.52 9.30
CA MET A 140 -4.30 -9.16 8.37
C MET A 140 -3.28 -9.99 9.15
N ASP A 141 -3.06 -11.23 8.71
CA ASP A 141 -2.03 -12.12 9.26
C ASP A 141 -0.64 -11.45 9.13
N PRO A 142 0.10 -11.24 10.23
CA PRO A 142 1.45 -10.69 10.20
C PRO A 142 2.40 -11.41 9.25
N ALA A 143 2.22 -12.71 9.01
CA ALA A 143 3.04 -13.47 8.07
C ALA A 143 2.88 -13.02 6.59
N ARG A 144 1.86 -12.20 6.29
CA ARG A 144 1.63 -11.57 4.98
C ARG A 144 2.34 -10.24 4.82
N ILE A 145 2.90 -9.70 5.89
CA ILE A 145 3.56 -8.40 5.93
C ILE A 145 5.06 -8.64 6.08
N THR A 146 5.84 -8.14 5.14
CA THR A 146 7.30 -8.13 5.21
C THR A 146 7.75 -6.72 5.51
N ALA A 147 8.52 -6.55 6.59
CA ALA A 147 9.17 -5.30 6.94
C ALA A 147 10.61 -5.60 7.38
N PRO A 148 11.55 -4.66 7.23
CA PRO A 148 12.93 -4.85 7.66
C PRO A 148 13.04 -5.27 9.14
N GLU A 149 13.81 -6.34 9.41
CA GLU A 149 13.99 -6.89 10.77
C GLU A 149 14.43 -5.86 11.80
N ARG A 150 15.22 -4.86 11.37
CA ARG A 150 15.67 -3.73 12.19
C ARG A 150 14.53 -2.95 12.85
N PHE A 151 13.31 -3.03 12.33
CA PHE A 151 12.14 -2.35 12.87
C PHE A 151 11.37 -3.18 13.92
N ARG A 152 11.53 -4.52 13.95
CA ARG A 152 10.90 -5.43 14.94
C ARG A 152 9.39 -5.18 15.16
N LEU A 153 8.63 -5.12 14.07
CA LEU A 153 7.20 -4.74 14.08
C LEU A 153 6.21 -5.91 14.10
N LEU A 154 6.65 -7.12 13.75
CA LEU A 154 5.80 -8.27 13.43
C LEU A 154 6.32 -9.53 14.13
#